data_AF-D7F072-F1
#
_entry.id   AF-D7F072-F1
#
_cell.length_a   1.000
_cell.length_b   1.000
_cell.length_c   1.000
_cell.angle_alpha   90.00
_cell.angle_beta   90.00
_cell.angle_gamma   90.00
#
_symmetry.space_group_name_H-M   'P 1'
#
loop_
_entity.id
_entity.type
_entity.pdbx_description
1 polymer ?
#
loop_
_entity_poly.entity_id
_entity_poly.type
_entity_poly.pdbx_seq_one_letter_code
_entity_poly.pdbx_strand_id
1 'polypeptide(L)'
;TACKPEIAYVYKVRLTSITEENVFIKYTATLLDIYKAGEAVAEKDSEVTFIKKATCTNADLEKGRQYVIMGKEALQIKYNFSFRYIYPLDSSTWIEYWP
;
A
#
# COMPACT_ATOMS: atom_id res chain seq x y z
N THR A 1 -12.00 -8.77 -10.59
CA THR A 1 -11.97 -8.37 -9.17
C THR A 1 -11.66 -6.89 -8.98
N ALA A 2 -10.75 -6.29 -9.76
CA ALA A 2 -10.38 -4.86 -9.70
C ALA A 2 -11.50 -3.84 -10.03
N CYS A 3 -12.45 -4.17 -10.92
CA CYS A 3 -13.55 -3.28 -11.29
C CYS A 3 -14.72 -3.25 -10.29
N LYS A 4 -14.57 -3.87 -9.11
CA LYS A 4 -15.60 -3.78 -8.07
C LYS A 4 -15.64 -2.36 -7.49
N PRO A 5 -16.83 -1.80 -7.19
CA PRO A 5 -16.97 -0.45 -6.63
C PRO A 5 -16.32 -0.34 -5.24
N GLU A 6 -16.23 -1.45 -4.50
CA GLU A 6 -15.58 -1.51 -3.19
C GLU A 6 -14.06 -1.32 -3.23
N ILE A 7 -13.41 -1.51 -4.37
CA ILE A 7 -11.96 -1.34 -4.51
C ILE A 7 -11.68 0.13 -4.78
N ALA A 8 -11.10 0.83 -3.83
CA ALA A 8 -10.76 2.25 -3.97
C ALA A 8 -9.53 2.44 -4.87
N TYR A 9 -8.53 1.57 -4.75
CA TYR A 9 -7.27 1.73 -5.48
C TYR A 9 -6.67 0.43 -5.98
N VAL A 10 -5.86 0.54 -7.04
CA VAL A 10 -5.07 -0.54 -7.62
C VAL A 10 -3.72 0.05 -8.05
N TYR A 11 -2.65 -0.32 -7.33
CA TYR A 11 -1.30 0.21 -7.56
C TYR A 11 -0.30 -0.91 -7.79
N LYS A 12 0.59 -0.71 -8.75
CA LYS A 12 1.84 -1.47 -8.85
C LYS A 12 2.90 -0.74 -8.08
N VAL A 13 3.53 -1.41 -7.11
CA VAL A 13 4.52 -0.81 -6.23
C VAL A 13 5.77 -1.66 -6.14
N ARG A 14 6.89 -1.04 -5.79
CA ARG A 14 8.13 -1.72 -5.42
C ARG A 14 8.46 -1.44 -3.97
N LEU A 15 8.68 -2.47 -3.18
CA LEU A 15 9.03 -2.29 -1.77
C LEU A 15 10.46 -1.81 -1.61
N THR A 16 10.61 -0.71 -0.89
CA THR A 16 11.90 -0.07 -0.61
C THR A 16 12.36 -0.35 0.81
N SER A 17 11.45 -0.40 1.78
CA SER A 17 11.78 -0.72 3.18
C SER A 17 10.64 -1.41 3.92
N ILE A 18 11.02 -2.13 4.97
CA ILE A 18 10.11 -2.81 5.88
C ILE A 18 10.58 -2.45 7.30
N THR A 19 9.69 -1.88 8.09
CA THR A 19 9.98 -1.42 9.44
C THR A 19 8.92 -1.95 10.38
N GLU A 20 9.31 -2.68 11.41
CA GLU A 20 8.40 -3.14 12.45
C GLU A 20 8.36 -2.11 13.59
N GLU A 21 7.15 -1.60 13.89
CA GLU A 21 6.89 -0.66 14.97
C GLU A 21 5.80 -1.20 15.90
N ASN A 22 6.22 -1.68 17.07
CA ASN A 22 5.34 -2.25 18.10
C ASN A 22 4.49 -3.43 17.57
N VAL A 23 3.20 -3.19 17.33
CA VAL A 23 2.23 -4.18 16.86
C VAL A 23 1.89 -4.02 15.37
N PHE A 24 2.58 -3.12 14.67
CA PHE A 24 2.37 -2.84 13.25
C PHE A 24 3.67 -3.01 12.47
N ILE A 25 3.55 -3.52 11.25
CA ILE A 25 4.64 -3.55 10.28
C ILE A 25 4.32 -2.52 9.20
N LYS A 26 5.23 -1.58 9.00
CA LYS A 26 5.20 -0.56 7.96
C LYS A 26 6.01 -1.01 6.76
N TYR A 27 5.40 -0.92 5.59
CA TYR A 27 6.03 -1.19 4.31
C TYR A 27 6.11 0.12 3.53
N THR A 28 7.32 0.56 3.26
CA THR A 28 7.54 1.71 2.38
C THR A 28 7.72 1.19 0.96
N ALA A 29 7.00 1.78 0.02
CA ALA A 29 7.06 1.38 -1.37
C ALA A 29 7.11 2.61 -2.28
N THR A 30 7.75 2.45 -3.44
CA THR A 30 7.66 3.42 -4.53
C THR A 30 6.56 3.00 -5.47
N LEU A 31 5.69 3.94 -5.83
CA LEU A 31 4.58 3.69 -6.74
C LEU A 31 5.07 3.69 -8.19
N LEU A 32 4.96 2.55 -8.88
CA LEU A 32 5.44 2.39 -10.25
C LEU A 32 4.35 2.71 -11.28
N ASP A 33 3.16 2.15 -11.09
CA ASP A 33 2.02 2.37 -11.98
C ASP A 33 0.71 2.44 -11.20
N ILE A 34 -0.19 3.29 -11.70
CA ILE A 34 -1.53 3.51 -11.15
C ILE A 34 -2.54 2.93 -12.13
N TYR A 35 -3.17 1.82 -11.78
CA TYR A 35 -4.26 1.25 -12.58
C TYR A 35 -5.62 1.81 -12.18
N LYS A 36 -5.79 2.13 -10.89
CA LYS A 36 -6.98 2.80 -10.35
C LYS A 36 -6.57 3.72 -9.21
N ALA A 37 -6.79 5.02 -9.37
CA ALA A 37 -6.61 6.00 -8.31
C ALA A 37 -7.87 6.05 -7.44
N GLY A 38 -7.69 6.01 -6.12
CA GLY A 38 -8.77 6.31 -5.18
C GLY A 38 -8.88 7.82 -4.92
N GLU A 39 -9.65 8.22 -3.91
CA GLU A 39 -9.72 9.61 -3.45
C GLU A 39 -8.35 10.13 -2.95
N ALA A 40 -7.52 9.21 -2.45
CA ALA A 40 -6.11 9.46 -2.17
C ALA A 40 -5.31 9.51 -3.48
N VAL A 41 -5.07 10.72 -3.98
CA VAL A 41 -4.26 10.97 -5.18
C VAL A 41 -2.79 10.74 -4.84
N ALA A 42 -2.34 9.49 -5.00
CA ALA A 42 -0.92 9.18 -5.03
C ALA A 42 -0.37 9.46 -6.42
N GLU A 43 0.78 10.13 -6.50
CA GLU A 43 1.45 10.40 -7.77
C GLU A 43 2.32 9.21 -8.18
N LYS A 44 2.56 9.05 -9.48
CA LYS A 44 3.54 8.08 -9.97
C LYS A 44 4.93 8.47 -9.48
N ASP A 45 5.74 7.47 -9.15
CA ASP A 45 7.07 7.60 -8.54
C ASP A 45 7.09 8.20 -7.12
N SER A 46 5.92 8.44 -6.53
CA SER A 46 5.82 8.86 -5.13
C SER A 46 6.05 7.72 -4.14
N GLU A 47 6.51 8.08 -2.94
CA GLU A 47 6.64 7.14 -1.84
C GLU A 47 5.30 6.97 -1.12
N VAL A 48 4.86 5.73 -0.98
CA VAL A 48 3.64 5.35 -0.27
C VAL A 48 3.95 4.40 0.89
N THR A 49 3.17 4.51 1.95
CA THR A 49 3.32 3.66 3.14
C THR A 49 2.14 2.73 3.29
N PHE A 50 2.39 1.43 3.36
CA PHE A 50 1.40 0.43 3.73
C PHE A 50 1.62 -0.03 5.17
N ILE A 51 0.55 -0.39 5.87
CA ILE A 51 0.64 -0.88 7.26
C ILE A 51 -0.13 -2.18 7.41
N LYS A 52 0.43 -3.17 8.10
CA LYS A 52 -0.29 -4.36 8.56
C LYS A 52 -0.11 -4.54 10.06
N LYS A 53 -1.02 -5.26 10.72
CA LYS A 53 -0.78 -5.75 12.09
C LYS A 53 0.28 -6.84 12.05
N ALA A 54 1.22 -6.82 13.00
CA ALA A 54 2.29 -7.81 13.09
C ALA A 54 1.75 -9.24 13.28
N THR A 55 0.57 -9.38 13.90
CA THR A 55 -0.13 -10.67 14.06
C THR A 55 -0.66 -11.26 12.75
N CYS A 56 -0.65 -10.52 11.64
CA CYS A 56 -1.09 -10.99 10.34
C CYS A 56 0.08 -11.63 9.55
N THR A 57 0.08 -12.96 9.49
CA THR A 57 1.09 -13.77 8.78
C THR A 57 0.81 -13.93 7.27
N ASN A 58 -0.40 -13.62 6.79
CA ASN A 58 -0.81 -13.89 5.40
C ASN A 58 -0.26 -12.91 4.33
N ALA A 59 0.65 -12.00 4.68
CA ALA A 59 1.17 -10.98 3.77
C ALA A 59 2.66 -10.74 4.03
N ASP A 60 3.47 -11.76 3.79
CA ASP A 60 4.92 -11.66 3.88
C ASP A 60 5.46 -11.08 2.59
N LEU A 61 5.62 -9.76 2.62
CA LEU A 61 6.18 -8.99 1.52
C LEU A 61 7.69 -8.87 1.69
N GLU A 62 8.42 -8.96 0.58
CA GLU A 62 9.88 -8.90 0.58
C GLU A 62 10.39 -7.57 0.04
N LYS A 63 11.42 -7.04 0.70
CA LYS A 63 12.12 -5.82 0.27
C LYS A 63 12.71 -6.00 -1.13
N GLY A 64 12.53 -5.01 -1.99
CA GLY A 64 13.12 -4.96 -3.34
C GLY A 64 12.26 -5.59 -4.44
N ARG A 65 11.27 -6.41 -4.08
CA ARG A 65 10.32 -7.03 -5.01
C ARG A 65 9.19 -6.09 -5.40
N GLN A 66 8.54 -6.40 -6.53
CA GLN A 66 7.38 -5.67 -7.03
C GLN A 66 6.09 -6.43 -6.70
N TYR A 67 5.04 -5.68 -6.41
CA TYR A 67 3.73 -6.21 -6.06
C TYR A 67 2.62 -5.36 -6.68
N VAL A 68 1.50 -6.00 -6.98
CA VAL A 68 0.24 -5.33 -7.26
C VAL A 68 -0.60 -5.38 -6.00
N ILE A 69 -0.99 -4.21 -5.49
CA ILE A 69 -1.78 -4.06 -4.27
C ILE A 69 -3.11 -3.39 -4.62
N MET A 70 -4.20 -4.01 -4.18
CA MET A 70 -5.56 -3.49 -4.33
C MET A 70 -6.24 -3.44 -2.98
N GLY A 71 -6.74 -2.26 -2.60
CA GLY A 71 -7.40 -2.07 -1.32
C GLY A 71 -8.64 -1.19 -1.43
N LYS A 72 -9.37 -1.15 -0.32
CA LYS A 72 -10.65 -0.45 -0.21
C LYS A 72 -10.52 0.93 0.43
N GLU A 73 -9.44 1.17 1.18
CA GLU A 73 -9.30 2.35 2.02
C GLU A 73 -7.89 2.95 1.96
N ALA A 74 -7.82 4.26 2.05
CA ALA A 74 -6.58 5.02 2.15
C ALA A 74 -6.77 6.12 3.20
N LEU A 75 -5.85 6.21 4.15
CA LEU A 75 -5.88 7.21 5.20
C LEU A 75 -4.95 8.36 4.82
N GLN A 76 -5.52 9.56 4.64
CA GLN A 76 -4.74 10.76 4.47
C GLN A 76 -4.31 11.30 5.83
N ILE A 77 -3.00 11.38 6.05
CA ILE A 77 -2.42 12.03 7.22
C ILE A 77 -1.71 13.31 6.81
N LYS A 78 -1.84 14.34 7.64
CA LYS A 78 -1.06 15.57 7.50
C LYS A 78 0.23 15.41 8.29
N TYR A 79 1.36 15.33 7.60
CA TYR A 79 2.68 15.27 8.23
C TYR A 79 3.44 16.55 7.87
N ASN A 80 3.62 17.43 8.86
CA ASN A 80 4.13 18.80 8.68
C ASN A 80 3.26 19.60 7.68
N PHE A 81 3.87 20.07 6.59
CA PHE A 81 3.21 20.82 5.51
C PHE A 81 2.79 19.94 4.33
N SER A 82 2.99 18.62 4.41
CA SER A 82 2.72 17.69 3.32
C SER A 82 1.66 16.66 3.71
N PHE A 83 0.87 16.23 2.74
CA PHE A 83 -0.04 15.11 2.91
C PHE A 83 0.71 13.82 2.60
N ARG A 84 0.59 12.83 3.48
CA ARG A 84 1.06 11.46 3.25
C ARG A 84 -0.13 10.52 3.31
N TYR A 85 -0.10 9.49 2.48
CA TYR A 85 -1.15 8.49 2.45
C TYR A 85 -0.64 7.19 3.08
N ILE A 86 -1.44 6.68 4.02
CA ILE A 86 -1.22 5.40 4.67
C ILE A 86 -2.30 4.43 4.18
N TYR A 87 -1.85 3.28 3.68
CA TYR A 87 -2.73 2.26 3.13
C TYR A 87 -2.75 1.04 4.06
N PRO A 88 -3.84 0.83 4.83
CA PRO A 88 -3.96 -0.36 5.66
C PRO A 88 -4.10 -1.61 4.79
N LEU A 89 -3.31 -2.64 5.10
CA LEU A 89 -3.40 -3.98 4.54
C LEU A 89 -4.26 -4.82 5.49
N ASP A 90 -5.51 -5.04 5.08
CA ASP A 90 -6.51 -5.82 5.80
C ASP A 90 -6.82 -7.14 5.08
N SER A 91 -7.78 -7.91 5.60
CA SER A 91 -8.24 -9.16 4.97
C SER A 91 -8.95 -8.95 3.63
N SER A 92 -9.38 -7.73 3.33
CA SER A 92 -10.01 -7.36 2.06
C SER A 92 -9.01 -6.90 1.00
N THR A 93 -7.74 -6.72 1.40
CA THR A 93 -6.68 -6.26 0.53
C THR A 93 -6.14 -7.42 -0.28
N TRP A 94 -6.07 -7.23 -1.59
CA TRP A 94 -5.46 -8.20 -2.50
C TRP A 94 -4.02 -7.80 -2.77
N ILE A 95 -3.10 -8.74 -2.60
CA ILE A 95 -1.68 -8.53 -2.87
C ILE A 95 -1.18 -9.65 -3.74
N GLU A 96 -0.51 -9.30 -4.84
CA GLU A 96 0.00 -10.26 -5.80
C GLU A 96 1.43 -9.92 -6.17
N TYR A 97 2.30 -10.93 -6.21
CA TYR A 97 3.69 -10.78 -6.62
C TYR A 97 3.78 -10.47 -8.11
N TRP A 98 4.63 -9.50 -8.48
CA TRP A 98 4.89 -9.13 -9.86
C TRP A 98 6.38 -9.39 -10.19
N PRO A 99 6.72 -10.31 -11.11
CA PRO A 99 8.10 -10.61 -11.47
C PRO A 99 8.79 -9.47 -12.24
#